data_AF-A0A5C5ZTH7-F1
#
_entry.id   AF-A0A5C5ZTH7-F1
#
_cell.length_a   1.000
_cell.length_b   1.000
_cell.length_c   1.000
_cell.angle_alpha   90.00
_cell.angle_beta   90.00
_cell.angle_gamma   90.00
#
_symmetry.space_group_name_H-M   'P 1'
#
loop_
_entity.id
_entity.type
_entity.pdbx_description
1 polymer ?
#
loop_
_entity_poly.entity_id
_entity_poly.type
_entity_poly.pdbx_seq_one_letter_code
_entity_poly.pdbx_strand_id
1 'polypeptide(L)'
;MRIDYRITQRFRSGIFSCFVACVVVALTSPIVSAGHYALLIGVSQYDKGSGLQDLEYTNADILEFDKVLTGLGYKTRRILNDPSPDADFYEIPTHDYIERGITRFLADRFESDSVILVFAGHGVHIDGKSFICPRDTVLRERRNLISVDWIHERLVECKATQITFFCDACQEELFNNDITLGAQSVRAGVGETTQRDLDAIMAKYLSESKNGINQRKLTVVQSCSPKQFARADRELGHSVFFHYLIEGFQGSADQDGNGHLEHEELIKYVAINVRDFVSEKYHDSQIVYGAITGNSDIPLMVFDARPTWMPADCVRSPEARLVELPGFEPIRLYSHLTLLPQRKIGDRKQPWLNADGTEMSIELVLVPQLQSGDPPSFYIMRDKVTAGQFRAFEANTSRPLDADAQSLRQQRYLEASFLNGLPAFLVTGLEAIDFADEVAGGKLPTPQQWDAAFGRSYKQALAAKAKYATWPARDASHPEWAVDRGDALPVNRPENPDQSPWGVRDMGGNGMELTRFDGDWLMMIPHQHEPSSMVLRGRSYREKSPLTIANWIQSGVPDDILFGTQGVRSPAADIGFRIVIEQPQP
;
A
#
# COMPACT_ATOMS: atom_id res chain seq x y z
N MET A 1 -45.33 -57.00 40.08
CA MET A 1 -45.04 -56.35 41.38
C MET A 1 -44.15 -55.15 41.09
N ARG A 2 -44.79 -53.99 40.86
CA ARG A 2 -44.14 -52.68 40.65
C ARG A 2 -44.63 -51.83 41.81
N ILE A 3 -43.72 -51.28 42.60
CA ILE A 3 -44.06 -50.19 43.51
C ILE A 3 -42.98 -49.14 43.34
N ASP A 4 -43.37 -48.11 42.61
CA ASP A 4 -42.79 -46.78 42.68
C ASP A 4 -43.81 -45.85 43.36
N TYR A 5 -43.29 -44.67 43.73
CA TYR A 5 -43.98 -43.39 43.79
C TYR A 5 -44.59 -42.96 45.14
N ARG A 6 -43.91 -42.00 45.79
CA ARG A 6 -44.27 -40.56 45.90
C ARG A 6 -43.36 -39.95 46.97
N ILE A 7 -42.98 -38.68 46.86
CA ILE A 7 -43.71 -37.59 47.51
C ILE A 7 -43.35 -36.26 46.84
N THR A 8 -44.38 -35.49 46.55
CA THR A 8 -44.34 -34.09 46.13
C THR A 8 -44.98 -33.21 47.20
N GLN A 9 -44.48 -31.97 47.28
CA GLN A 9 -45.11 -30.73 47.77
C GLN A 9 -44.92 -30.25 49.23
N ARG A 10 -44.05 -29.23 49.33
CA ARG A 10 -44.29 -27.84 49.80
C ARG A 10 -45.07 -27.64 51.11
N PHE A 11 -44.42 -26.99 52.08
CA PHE A 11 -45.02 -25.84 52.81
C PHE A 11 -43.96 -24.79 53.20
N ARG A 12 -44.35 -23.53 53.00
CA ARG A 12 -43.74 -22.26 53.46
C ARG A 12 -43.66 -22.27 55.00
N SER A 13 -42.82 -21.55 55.76
CA SER A 13 -42.30 -20.16 55.70
C SER A 13 -41.46 -19.94 56.97
N GLY A 14 -40.49 -19.01 56.94
CA GLY A 14 -40.12 -18.24 58.15
C GLY A 14 -38.70 -18.41 58.71
N ILE A 15 -37.73 -17.78 58.04
CA ILE A 15 -36.65 -16.93 58.59
C ILE A 15 -36.03 -17.34 59.94
N PHE A 16 -34.79 -17.84 59.90
CA PHE A 16 -33.77 -17.49 60.90
C PHE A 16 -32.42 -17.30 60.19
N SER A 17 -31.81 -16.15 60.49
CA SER A 17 -30.60 -15.61 59.91
C SER A 17 -29.36 -16.40 60.34
N CYS A 18 -28.57 -16.88 59.39
CA CYS A 18 -27.16 -17.22 59.58
C CYS A 18 -26.36 -16.49 58.51
N PHE A 19 -25.79 -15.35 58.89
CA PHE A 19 -24.75 -14.66 58.14
C PHE A 19 -23.52 -15.58 58.05
N VAL A 20 -23.34 -16.28 56.93
CA VAL A 20 -22.03 -16.79 56.54
C VAL A 20 -21.46 -15.78 55.55
N ALA A 21 -20.56 -14.94 56.05
CA ALA A 21 -19.73 -14.10 55.21
C ALA A 21 -18.74 -15.00 54.46
N CYS A 22 -19.14 -15.52 53.29
CA CYS A 22 -18.20 -16.02 52.31
C CYS A 22 -17.45 -14.81 51.74
N VAL A 23 -16.30 -14.48 52.33
CA VAL A 23 -15.31 -13.63 51.68
C VAL A 23 -14.77 -14.44 50.51
N VAL A 24 -15.40 -14.28 49.34
CA VAL A 24 -14.77 -14.62 48.06
C VAL A 24 -13.67 -13.59 47.87
N VAL A 25 -12.46 -13.91 48.30
CA VAL A 25 -11.27 -13.21 47.80
C VAL A 25 -11.20 -13.61 46.33
N ALA A 26 -11.82 -12.79 45.47
CA ALA A 26 -11.51 -12.79 44.06
C ALA A 26 -10.03 -12.39 43.97
N LEU A 27 -9.14 -13.38 43.94
CA LEU A 27 -7.79 -13.19 43.44
C LEU A 27 -7.97 -12.84 41.96
N THR A 28 -8.24 -11.57 41.68
CA THR A 28 -8.01 -11.02 40.36
C THR A 28 -6.50 -11.03 40.19
N SER A 29 -5.95 -12.17 39.75
CA SER A 29 -4.66 -12.15 39.07
C SER A 29 -4.78 -11.01 38.05
N PRO A 30 -3.85 -10.05 38.01
CA PRO A 30 -3.87 -9.08 36.94
C PRO A 30 -3.88 -9.89 35.66
N ILE A 31 -4.92 -9.70 34.83
CA ILE A 31 -4.86 -10.15 33.45
C ILE A 31 -3.66 -9.38 32.91
N VAL A 32 -2.52 -10.07 32.80
CA VAL A 32 -1.38 -9.52 32.09
C VAL A 32 -1.90 -9.39 30.67
N SER A 33 -2.22 -8.16 30.27
CA SER A 33 -2.65 -7.87 28.92
C SER A 33 -1.60 -8.45 27.98
N ALA A 34 -2.03 -9.29 27.04
CA ALA A 34 -1.21 -9.72 25.92
C ALA A 34 -0.51 -8.47 25.35
N GLY A 35 0.82 -8.48 25.29
CA GLY A 35 1.57 -7.39 24.69
C GLY A 35 2.05 -7.78 23.31
N HIS A 36 2.02 -6.81 22.40
CA HIS A 36 2.58 -6.93 21.06
C HIS A 36 3.97 -6.27 21.07
N TYR A 37 5.02 -7.02 20.76
CA TYR A 37 6.40 -6.55 20.84
C TYR A 37 7.11 -6.75 19.52
N ALA A 38 7.90 -5.76 19.10
CA ALA A 38 8.73 -5.89 17.92
C ALA A 38 10.19 -5.49 18.19
N LEU A 39 11.13 -6.30 17.74
CA LEU A 39 12.55 -5.95 17.67
C LEU A 39 12.95 -5.80 16.21
N LEU A 40 13.35 -4.59 15.84
CA LEU A 40 13.66 -4.20 14.47
C LEU A 40 15.16 -3.94 14.35
N ILE A 41 15.85 -4.78 13.57
CA ILE A 41 17.30 -4.72 13.38
C ILE A 41 17.58 -4.35 11.93
N GLY A 42 18.20 -3.20 11.70
CA GLY A 42 18.63 -2.75 10.38
C GLY A 42 20.13 -2.49 10.36
N VAL A 43 20.83 -3.11 9.41
CA VAL A 43 22.28 -2.95 9.21
C VAL A 43 22.53 -2.34 7.84
N SER A 44 22.55 -1.01 7.79
CA SER A 44 22.74 -0.21 6.58
C SER A 44 24.19 0.18 6.31
N GLN A 45 25.06 0.18 7.33
CA GLN A 45 26.48 0.55 7.16
C GLN A 45 27.40 -0.49 7.77
N TYR A 46 28.54 -0.71 7.12
CA TYR A 46 29.53 -1.70 7.53
C TYR A 46 30.91 -1.07 7.75
N ASP A 47 31.68 -1.62 8.68
CA ASP A 47 33.01 -1.09 8.97
C ASP A 47 33.99 -1.26 7.80
N LYS A 48 34.94 -0.32 7.68
CA LYS A 48 35.97 -0.39 6.62
C LYS A 48 36.74 -1.70 6.72
N GLY A 49 36.79 -2.45 5.62
CA GLY A 49 37.45 -3.75 5.56
C GLY A 49 36.56 -4.94 5.90
N SER A 50 35.26 -4.73 6.14
CA SER A 50 34.26 -5.81 6.33
C SER A 50 34.17 -6.75 5.13
N GLY A 51 34.36 -6.20 3.92
CA GLY A 51 34.09 -6.90 2.65
C GLY A 51 32.64 -6.80 2.20
N LEU A 52 31.84 -5.92 2.82
CA LEU A 52 30.42 -5.70 2.55
C LEU A 52 30.19 -4.24 2.11
N GLN A 53 29.19 -4.01 1.25
CA GLN A 53 28.77 -2.68 0.83
C GLN A 53 27.68 -2.11 1.75
N ASP A 54 27.59 -0.79 1.85
CA ASP A 54 26.51 -0.12 2.57
C ASP A 54 25.18 -0.24 1.80
N LEU A 55 24.06 -0.32 2.52
CA LEU A 55 22.71 -0.50 1.98
C LEU A 55 21.91 0.79 2.15
N GLU A 56 21.41 1.34 1.03
CA GLU A 56 20.79 2.66 0.97
C GLU A 56 19.43 2.72 1.71
N TYR A 57 18.58 1.70 1.54
CA TYR A 57 17.17 1.77 1.96
C TYR A 57 16.87 1.09 3.31
N THR A 58 17.81 0.32 3.87
CA THR A 58 17.59 -0.47 5.10
C THR A 58 17.12 0.37 6.29
N ASN A 59 17.62 1.60 6.45
CA ASN A 59 17.14 2.49 7.52
C ASN A 59 15.71 2.96 7.26
N ALA A 60 15.38 3.33 6.02
CA ALA A 60 14.05 3.79 5.64
C ALA A 60 13.00 2.68 5.86
N ASP A 61 13.33 1.46 5.45
CA ASP A 61 12.53 0.24 5.66
C ASP A 61 12.17 0.03 7.14
N ILE A 62 13.18 0.02 8.01
CA ILE A 62 12.96 -0.21 9.43
C ILE A 62 12.18 0.95 10.07
N LEU A 63 12.50 2.20 9.73
CA LEU A 63 11.84 3.36 10.32
C LEU A 63 10.37 3.47 9.91
N GLU A 64 10.02 3.14 8.66
CA GLU A 64 8.62 3.18 8.22
C GLU A 64 7.83 2.01 8.80
N PHE A 65 8.42 0.82 8.84
CA PHE A 65 7.76 -0.33 9.47
C PHE A 65 7.56 -0.14 10.99
N ASP A 66 8.52 0.49 11.67
CA ASP A 66 8.40 0.89 13.09
C ASP A 66 7.19 1.79 13.35
N LYS A 67 6.95 2.78 12.48
CA LYS A 67 5.79 3.67 12.59
C LYS A 67 4.48 2.90 12.44
N VAL A 68 4.40 2.02 11.44
CA VAL A 68 3.20 1.19 11.21
C VAL A 68 2.94 0.30 12.42
N LEU A 69 3.93 -0.46 12.88
CA LEU A 69 3.80 -1.34 14.03
C LEU A 69 3.41 -0.57 15.31
N THR A 70 4.02 0.59 15.56
CA THR A 70 3.68 1.42 16.72
C THR A 70 2.24 1.94 16.62
N GLY A 71 1.79 2.36 15.43
CA GLY A 71 0.40 2.76 15.18
C GLY A 71 -0.61 1.62 15.39
N LEU A 72 -0.15 0.39 15.21
CA LEU A 72 -0.88 -0.85 15.47
C LEU A 72 -0.77 -1.35 16.93
N GLY A 73 -0.12 -0.58 17.81
CA GLY A 73 -0.02 -0.87 19.24
C GLY A 73 1.15 -1.77 19.64
N TYR A 74 2.08 -2.09 18.72
CA TYR A 74 3.31 -2.79 19.07
C TYR A 74 4.24 -1.89 19.88
N LYS A 75 4.87 -2.46 20.90
CA LYS A 75 6.00 -1.87 21.61
C LYS A 75 7.27 -2.24 20.86
N THR A 76 7.83 -1.27 20.14
CA THR A 76 8.99 -1.50 19.28
C THR A 76 10.31 -1.15 19.97
N ARG A 77 11.37 -1.87 19.60
CA ARG A 77 12.76 -1.52 19.90
C ARG A 77 13.57 -1.63 18.60
N ARG A 78 14.49 -0.70 18.38
CA ARG A 78 15.30 -0.59 17.17
C ARG A 78 16.78 -0.75 17.46
N ILE A 79 17.50 -1.44 16.58
CA ILE A 79 18.96 -1.51 16.52
C ILE A 79 19.38 -1.10 15.10
N LEU A 80 20.00 0.08 14.95
CA LEU A 80 20.23 0.74 13.64
C LEU A 80 21.57 1.46 13.59
N ASN A 81 22.15 1.58 12.38
CA ASN A 81 23.40 2.32 12.18
C ASN A 81 23.28 3.83 12.42
N ASP A 82 22.13 4.40 12.09
CA ASP A 82 21.85 5.83 12.21
C ASP A 82 20.50 6.03 12.92
N PRO A 83 20.47 6.63 14.11
CA PRO A 83 19.21 7.00 14.74
C PRO A 83 18.62 8.26 14.09
N SER A 84 17.29 8.37 14.14
CA SER A 84 16.61 9.66 13.93
C SER A 84 17.27 10.76 14.79
N PRO A 85 17.36 12.03 14.31
CA PRO A 85 17.97 13.14 15.04
C PRO A 85 17.49 13.33 16.50
N ASP A 86 16.33 12.77 16.86
CA ASP A 86 15.67 12.93 18.15
C ASP A 86 15.89 11.76 19.14
N ALA A 87 16.82 10.83 18.89
CA ALA A 87 17.03 9.67 19.79
C ALA A 87 18.02 9.95 20.93
N ASP A 88 17.55 9.83 22.18
CA ASP A 88 18.37 10.03 23.40
C ASP A 88 19.43 8.93 23.65
N PHE A 89 19.27 7.74 23.06
CA PHE A 89 20.20 6.60 23.16
C PHE A 89 20.23 5.81 21.84
N TYR A 90 21.42 5.34 21.42
CA TYR A 90 21.61 4.63 20.15
C TYR A 90 22.25 3.25 20.35
N GLU A 91 21.69 2.22 19.70
CA GLU A 91 22.23 0.85 19.68
C GLU A 91 22.81 0.54 18.30
N ILE A 92 24.12 0.68 18.15
CA ILE A 92 24.82 0.34 16.91
C ILE A 92 24.71 -1.17 16.67
N PRO A 93 24.37 -1.64 15.45
CA PRO A 93 24.16 -3.04 15.13
C PRO A 93 25.47 -3.83 14.99
N THR A 94 26.28 -3.84 16.04
CA THR A 94 27.42 -4.76 16.17
C THR A 94 26.93 -6.15 16.59
N HIS A 95 27.75 -7.17 16.38
CA HIS A 95 27.48 -8.54 16.79
C HIS A 95 26.98 -8.65 18.23
N ASP A 96 27.74 -8.09 19.17
CA ASP A 96 27.46 -8.12 20.61
C ASP A 96 26.18 -7.35 20.98
N TYR A 97 25.87 -6.25 20.29
CA TYR A 97 24.60 -5.54 20.51
C TYR A 97 23.39 -6.30 19.98
N ILE A 98 23.49 -6.89 18.78
CA ILE A 98 22.40 -7.67 18.19
C ILE A 98 22.14 -8.93 19.03
N GLU A 99 23.16 -9.71 19.38
CA GLU A 99 22.98 -10.93 20.18
C GLU A 99 22.37 -10.64 21.55
N ARG A 100 22.87 -9.63 22.26
CA ARG A 100 22.28 -9.22 23.55
C ARG A 100 20.88 -8.65 23.39
N GLY A 101 20.65 -7.91 22.31
CA GLY A 101 19.34 -7.35 21.95
C GLY A 101 18.30 -8.44 21.80
N ILE A 102 18.56 -9.42 20.93
CA ILE A 102 17.70 -10.59 20.71
C ILE A 102 17.50 -11.37 22.00
N THR A 103 18.58 -11.69 22.72
CA THR A 103 18.52 -12.50 23.95
C THR A 103 17.63 -11.83 25.00
N ARG A 104 17.86 -10.55 25.30
CA ARG A 104 17.07 -9.81 26.30
C ARG A 104 15.62 -9.63 25.86
N PHE A 105 15.41 -9.27 24.60
CA PHE A 105 14.08 -9.02 24.06
C PHE A 105 13.16 -10.25 24.16
N LEU A 106 13.70 -11.44 23.84
CA LEU A 106 12.97 -12.70 23.87
C LEU A 106 12.82 -13.28 25.28
N ALA A 107 13.80 -13.08 26.18
CA ALA A 107 13.77 -13.63 27.54
C ALA A 107 12.62 -13.05 28.40
N ASP A 108 12.27 -11.79 28.18
CA ASP A 108 11.26 -11.07 28.98
C ASP A 108 9.81 -11.27 28.48
N ARG A 109 9.57 -12.24 27.58
CA ARG A 109 8.24 -12.49 27.00
C ARG A 109 7.40 -13.45 27.85
N PHE A 110 6.11 -13.19 27.91
CA PHE A 110 5.10 -14.07 28.52
C PHE A 110 4.36 -14.88 27.47
N GLU A 111 3.66 -15.95 27.89
CA GLU A 111 2.88 -16.80 26.99
C GLU A 111 1.79 -16.03 26.25
N SER A 112 1.20 -15.00 26.87
CA SER A 112 0.19 -14.14 26.24
C SER A 112 0.74 -13.17 25.19
N ASP A 113 2.06 -13.01 25.06
CA ASP A 113 2.64 -12.02 24.17
C ASP A 113 2.69 -12.50 22.71
N SER A 114 2.69 -11.54 21.78
CA SER A 114 3.13 -11.74 20.41
C SER A 114 4.43 -11.01 20.12
N VAL A 115 5.26 -11.63 19.28
CA VAL A 115 6.62 -11.18 18.97
C VAL A 115 6.81 -11.09 17.47
N ILE A 116 7.29 -9.94 17.02
CA ILE A 116 7.87 -9.74 15.70
C ILE A 116 9.38 -9.51 15.87
N LEU A 117 10.20 -10.32 15.21
CA LEU A 117 11.62 -10.06 15.02
C LEU A 117 11.85 -9.70 13.56
N VAL A 118 12.60 -8.64 13.30
CA VAL A 118 12.94 -8.22 11.95
C VAL A 118 14.45 -8.07 11.85
N PHE A 119 15.03 -8.63 10.79
CA PHE A 119 16.39 -8.33 10.36
C PHE A 119 16.37 -7.82 8.93
N ALA A 120 17.04 -6.69 8.67
CA ALA A 120 17.30 -6.15 7.35
C ALA A 120 18.79 -5.84 7.23
N GLY A 121 19.49 -6.43 6.25
CA GLY A 121 20.93 -6.24 6.09
C GLY A 121 21.58 -7.27 5.17
N HIS A 122 22.90 -7.45 5.27
CA HIS A 122 23.61 -8.49 4.55
C HIS A 122 23.47 -9.84 5.25
N GLY A 123 23.34 -10.90 4.45
CA GLY A 123 23.51 -12.28 4.90
C GLY A 123 24.63 -12.97 4.13
N VAL A 124 25.16 -14.07 4.67
CA VAL A 124 26.10 -14.94 3.95
C VAL A 124 25.83 -16.40 4.28
N HIS A 125 26.05 -17.27 3.30
CA HIS A 125 25.98 -18.71 3.44
C HIS A 125 27.37 -19.32 3.26
N ILE A 126 27.88 -19.92 4.33
CA ILE A 126 29.25 -20.42 4.40
C ILE A 126 29.20 -21.87 4.86
N ASP A 127 29.74 -22.78 4.05
CA ASP A 127 29.88 -24.21 4.37
C ASP A 127 28.57 -24.86 4.90
N GLY A 128 27.44 -24.57 4.24
CA GLY A 128 26.13 -25.14 4.58
C GLY A 128 25.39 -24.43 5.72
N LYS A 129 25.91 -23.31 6.24
CA LYS A 129 25.29 -22.54 7.32
C LYS A 129 25.03 -21.11 6.89
N SER A 130 23.88 -20.59 7.32
CA SER A 130 23.48 -19.21 7.04
C SER A 130 23.77 -18.30 8.23
N PHE A 131 24.24 -17.09 7.91
CA PHE A 131 24.59 -16.06 8.87
C PHE A 131 24.01 -14.72 8.43
N ILE A 132 23.63 -13.90 9.39
CA ILE A 132 23.43 -12.45 9.18
C ILE A 132 24.73 -11.72 9.49
N CYS A 133 24.92 -10.56 8.85
CA CYS A 133 26.12 -9.73 8.99
C CYS A 133 25.81 -8.47 9.80
N PRO A 134 26.28 -8.39 11.06
CA PRO A 134 26.39 -7.14 11.80
C PRO A 134 27.34 -6.12 11.15
N ARG A 135 27.28 -4.86 11.60
CA ARG A 135 28.15 -3.77 11.15
C ARG A 135 29.65 -4.11 11.22
N ASP A 136 30.06 -4.75 12.31
CA ASP A 136 31.45 -5.08 12.63
C ASP A 136 31.87 -6.45 12.09
N THR A 137 31.11 -7.01 11.12
CA THR A 137 31.46 -8.23 10.40
C THR A 137 32.81 -8.04 9.70
N VAL A 138 33.69 -9.03 9.84
CA VAL A 138 34.91 -9.13 9.01
C VAL A 138 34.82 -10.41 8.22
N LEU A 139 34.27 -10.30 7.01
CA LEU A 139 33.84 -11.46 6.24
C LEU A 139 35.00 -12.41 5.97
N ARG A 140 36.16 -11.90 5.52
CA ARG A 140 37.39 -12.66 5.23
C ARG A 140 37.85 -13.54 6.41
N GLU A 141 37.63 -13.08 7.65
CA GLU A 141 38.00 -13.78 8.88
C GLU A 141 36.86 -14.63 9.44
N ARG A 142 35.65 -14.56 8.84
CA ARG A 142 34.39 -15.11 9.36
C ARG A 142 34.11 -14.67 10.80
N ARG A 143 34.55 -13.47 11.15
CA ARG A 143 34.43 -12.91 12.49
C ARG A 143 33.20 -12.02 12.58
N ASN A 144 32.57 -12.05 13.76
CA ASN A 144 31.39 -11.25 14.08
C ASN A 144 30.16 -11.57 13.22
N LEU A 145 30.04 -12.80 12.69
CA LEU A 145 28.84 -13.30 12.02
C LEU A 145 27.86 -13.88 13.05
N ILE A 146 26.55 -13.64 12.89
CA ILE A 146 25.53 -14.26 13.76
C ILE A 146 24.84 -15.37 12.99
N SER A 147 24.83 -16.57 13.57
CA SER A 147 24.18 -17.74 12.95
C SER A 147 22.66 -17.60 12.94
N VAL A 148 22.05 -17.84 11.79
CA VAL A 148 20.59 -17.90 11.65
C VAL A 148 20.01 -19.06 12.48
N ASP A 149 20.72 -20.18 12.58
CA ASP A 149 20.33 -21.31 13.45
C ASP A 149 20.29 -20.88 14.93
N TRP A 150 21.28 -20.08 15.37
CA TRP A 150 21.28 -19.54 16.73
C TRP A 150 20.06 -18.64 16.97
N ILE A 151 19.67 -17.81 16.01
CA ILE A 151 18.45 -16.98 16.10
C ILE A 151 17.23 -17.90 16.23
N HIS A 152 17.12 -18.91 15.37
CA HIS A 152 16.01 -19.87 15.41
C HIS A 152 15.91 -20.60 16.75
N GLU A 153 17.02 -21.00 17.35
CA GLU A 153 17.03 -21.59 18.70
C GLU A 153 16.46 -20.62 19.74
N ARG A 154 16.83 -19.34 19.70
CA ARG A 154 16.28 -18.33 20.62
C ARG A 154 14.80 -18.10 20.40
N LEU A 155 14.32 -18.15 19.15
CA LEU A 155 12.88 -18.06 18.84
C LEU A 155 12.12 -19.27 19.40
N VAL A 156 12.69 -20.47 19.32
CA VAL A 156 12.07 -21.68 19.88
C VAL A 156 11.97 -21.61 21.41
N GLU A 157 12.99 -21.08 22.07
CA GLU A 157 13.04 -20.92 23.54
C GLU A 157 12.15 -19.79 24.09
N CYS A 158 11.77 -18.83 23.26
CA CYS A 158 10.86 -17.75 23.64
C CYS A 158 9.53 -18.33 24.14
N LYS A 159 8.90 -17.72 25.14
CA LYS A 159 7.62 -18.20 25.69
C LYS A 159 6.39 -17.70 24.95
N ALA A 160 6.54 -16.67 24.12
CA ALA A 160 5.43 -16.04 23.40
C ALA A 160 4.62 -17.07 22.59
N THR A 161 3.31 -16.89 22.60
CA THR A 161 2.37 -17.75 21.85
C THR A 161 2.52 -17.55 20.35
N GLN A 162 2.77 -16.32 19.91
CA GLN A 162 2.93 -16.00 18.50
C GLN A 162 4.28 -15.36 18.26
N ILE A 163 5.06 -15.94 17.35
CA ILE A 163 6.39 -15.45 17.00
C ILE A 163 6.47 -15.36 15.48
N THR A 164 6.89 -14.22 14.96
CA THR A 164 7.11 -14.01 13.53
C THR A 164 8.50 -13.42 13.33
N PHE A 165 9.29 -14.03 12.44
CA PHE A 165 10.62 -13.55 12.07
C PHE A 165 10.64 -13.19 10.59
N PHE A 166 10.81 -11.91 10.29
CA PHE A 166 11.07 -11.41 8.94
C PHE A 166 12.57 -11.21 8.75
N CYS A 167 13.14 -11.83 7.71
CA CYS A 167 14.56 -11.75 7.40
C CYS A 167 14.74 -11.25 5.97
N ASP A 168 15.10 -9.98 5.83
CA ASP A 168 15.53 -9.36 4.59
C ASP A 168 17.05 -9.33 4.53
N ALA A 169 17.65 -10.47 4.15
CA ALA A 169 19.09 -10.64 4.07
C ALA A 169 19.51 -10.80 2.61
N CYS A 170 19.93 -9.69 1.97
CA CYS A 170 20.28 -9.63 0.55
C CYS A 170 21.32 -10.68 0.14
N GLN A 171 21.09 -11.32 -1.01
CA GLN A 171 22.05 -12.19 -1.72
C GLN A 171 22.85 -11.41 -2.78
N GLU A 172 23.55 -10.30 -2.46
CA GLU A 172 24.37 -9.61 -3.49
C GLU A 172 25.62 -10.41 -3.89
N GLU A 173 26.05 -10.41 -5.15
CA GLU A 173 27.37 -10.98 -5.48
C GLU A 173 28.44 -10.32 -4.59
N LEU A 174 29.18 -11.13 -3.83
CA LEU A 174 30.31 -10.65 -3.03
C LEU A 174 31.31 -10.01 -3.99
N PHE A 175 31.25 -8.69 -4.15
CA PHE A 175 32.11 -7.93 -5.07
C PHE A 175 33.52 -7.89 -4.52
N ASN A 176 34.26 -8.98 -4.74
CA ASN A 176 35.69 -9.00 -4.97
C ASN A 176 36.07 -10.44 -5.35
N ASN A 177 36.63 -10.61 -6.56
CA ASN A 177 37.29 -11.84 -7.04
C ASN A 177 38.51 -12.26 -6.18
N ASP A 178 38.64 -11.73 -4.97
CA ASP A 178 39.82 -11.73 -4.11
C ASP A 178 39.50 -12.18 -2.67
N ILE A 179 38.26 -12.63 -2.43
CA ILE A 179 37.83 -13.22 -1.15
C ILE A 179 38.04 -14.74 -1.21
N THR A 180 39.28 -15.20 -1.01
CA THR A 180 39.58 -16.62 -0.76
C THR A 180 39.29 -16.93 0.72
N LEU A 181 38.04 -17.24 1.04
CA LEU A 181 37.54 -17.46 2.42
C LEU A 181 38.00 -18.76 3.10
N GLY A 182 38.95 -19.49 2.51
CA GLY A 182 39.35 -20.83 2.97
C GLY A 182 38.17 -21.80 3.13
N ALA A 183 37.02 -21.51 2.50
CA ALA A 183 35.77 -22.26 2.59
C ALA A 183 35.65 -23.23 1.41
N GLN A 184 34.90 -24.30 1.60
CA GLN A 184 34.50 -25.16 0.49
C GLN A 184 33.45 -24.48 -0.37
N SER A 185 32.59 -23.64 0.24
CA SER A 185 31.63 -22.80 -0.48
C SER A 185 31.27 -21.53 0.29
N VAL A 186 31.14 -20.42 -0.43
CA VAL A 186 30.62 -19.14 0.09
C VAL A 186 29.64 -18.58 -0.93
N ARG A 187 28.48 -18.13 -0.45
CA ARG A 187 27.48 -17.40 -1.22
C ARG A 187 26.97 -16.24 -0.38
N ALA A 188 26.50 -15.19 -1.04
CA ALA A 188 25.80 -14.14 -0.34
C ALA A 188 24.36 -14.53 -0.01
N GLY A 189 23.80 -13.80 0.96
CA GLY A 189 22.53 -13.98 1.64
C GLY A 189 22.45 -15.24 2.48
N VAL A 190 21.29 -15.40 3.11
CA VAL A 190 20.93 -16.62 3.84
C VAL A 190 20.61 -17.66 2.75
N GLY A 191 21.48 -18.68 2.62
CA GLY A 191 21.39 -19.69 1.56
C GLY A 191 20.24 -20.67 1.78
N GLU A 192 20.31 -21.87 1.19
CA GLU A 192 19.42 -22.99 1.52
C GLU A 192 19.53 -23.30 3.03
N THR A 193 18.84 -22.56 3.88
CA THR A 193 18.14 -23.19 4.98
C THR A 193 17.12 -24.05 4.25
N THR A 194 17.51 -25.30 3.98
CA THR A 194 16.66 -26.19 3.20
C THR A 194 15.30 -26.21 3.88
N GLN A 195 14.20 -26.41 3.14
CA GLN A 195 12.89 -26.70 3.74
C GLN A 195 13.04 -27.63 4.96
N ARG A 196 13.97 -28.59 4.88
CA ARG A 196 14.39 -29.51 5.92
C ARG A 196 14.95 -28.88 7.22
N ASP A 197 15.72 -27.80 7.16
CA ASP A 197 16.29 -27.12 8.34
C ASP A 197 15.21 -26.30 9.05
N LEU A 198 14.37 -25.61 8.29
CA LEU A 198 13.16 -24.99 8.83
C LEU A 198 12.20 -26.05 9.38
N ASP A 199 11.98 -27.16 8.67
CA ASP A 199 11.17 -28.29 9.16
C ASP A 199 11.73 -28.85 10.47
N ALA A 200 13.06 -28.91 10.63
CA ALA A 200 13.70 -29.35 11.87
C ALA A 200 13.48 -28.34 13.01
N ILE A 201 13.58 -27.04 12.73
CA ILE A 201 13.26 -25.98 13.69
C ILE A 201 11.77 -26.03 14.05
N MET A 202 10.89 -26.17 13.07
CA MET A 202 9.44 -26.28 13.26
C MET A 202 9.10 -27.54 14.06
N ALA A 203 9.73 -28.67 13.77
CA ALA A 203 9.55 -29.91 14.53
C ALA A 203 10.05 -29.78 15.97
N LYS A 204 11.19 -29.11 16.17
CA LYS A 204 11.71 -28.79 17.51
C LYS A 204 10.72 -27.90 18.27
N TYR A 205 10.25 -26.83 17.64
CA TYR A 205 9.24 -25.91 18.19
C TYR A 205 7.97 -26.64 18.63
N LEU A 206 7.44 -27.52 17.77
CA LEU A 206 6.28 -28.34 18.08
C LEU A 206 6.55 -29.33 19.23
N SER A 207 7.73 -29.97 19.25
CA SER A 207 8.07 -30.98 20.27
C SER A 207 8.32 -30.39 21.66
N GLU A 208 8.80 -29.14 21.75
CA GLU A 208 9.08 -28.44 23.01
C GLU A 208 7.84 -27.71 23.56
N SER A 209 6.73 -27.70 22.83
CA SER A 209 5.43 -27.23 23.29
C SER A 209 4.82 -28.19 24.31
N LYS A 210 5.23 -28.08 25.58
CA LYS A 210 4.90 -29.02 26.67
C LYS A 210 3.44 -29.06 27.13
N ASN A 211 2.54 -28.27 26.55
CA ASN A 211 1.20 -28.02 27.11
C ASN A 211 0.03 -28.58 26.30
N GLY A 212 0.24 -29.62 25.48
CA GLY A 212 -0.85 -30.49 25.03
C GLY A 212 -2.08 -29.76 24.50
N ILE A 213 -1.88 -28.84 23.56
CA ILE A 213 -2.72 -28.38 22.45
C ILE A 213 -1.77 -27.47 21.65
N ASN A 214 -1.85 -27.50 20.31
CA ASN A 214 -1.21 -26.54 19.42
C ASN A 214 -1.66 -25.11 19.76
N GLN A 215 -1.07 -24.47 20.78
CA GLN A 215 -1.46 -23.13 21.23
C GLN A 215 -0.46 -22.06 20.81
N ARG A 216 0.62 -22.42 20.10
CA ARG A 216 1.65 -21.47 19.66
C ARG A 216 1.76 -21.47 18.14
N LYS A 217 2.17 -20.36 17.54
CA LYS A 217 2.43 -20.17 16.11
C LYS A 217 3.83 -19.58 15.90
N LEU A 218 4.63 -20.20 15.04
CA LEU A 218 5.92 -19.67 14.60
C LEU A 218 5.87 -19.48 13.09
N THR A 219 6.19 -18.27 12.65
CA THR A 219 6.26 -17.89 11.24
C THR A 219 7.64 -17.35 10.93
N VAL A 220 8.27 -17.82 9.86
CA VAL A 220 9.53 -17.30 9.33
C VAL A 220 9.30 -16.88 7.89
N VAL A 221 9.66 -15.66 7.55
CA VAL A 221 9.53 -15.11 6.19
C VAL A 221 10.88 -14.56 5.75
N GLN A 222 11.33 -14.97 4.57
CA GLN A 222 12.57 -14.54 3.94
C GLN A 222 12.24 -13.78 2.65
N SER A 223 12.93 -12.66 2.42
CA SER A 223 12.62 -11.74 1.32
C SER A 223 12.90 -12.29 -0.09
N CYS A 224 13.70 -13.35 -0.22
CA CYS A 224 13.99 -14.01 -1.49
C CYS A 224 14.36 -15.49 -1.30
N SER A 225 14.13 -16.32 -2.33
CA SER A 225 14.50 -17.74 -2.34
C SER A 225 16.00 -17.93 -2.63
N PRO A 226 16.57 -19.13 -2.40
CA PRO A 226 17.97 -19.40 -2.72
C PRO A 226 18.29 -19.12 -4.19
N LYS A 227 19.40 -18.40 -4.45
CA LYS A 227 19.89 -17.97 -5.79
C LYS A 227 19.12 -16.81 -6.42
N GLN A 228 18.40 -16.01 -5.64
CA GLN A 228 17.69 -14.81 -6.09
C GLN A 228 18.10 -13.60 -5.26
N PHE A 229 17.92 -12.40 -5.83
CA PHE A 229 18.32 -11.16 -5.20
C PHE A 229 17.12 -10.48 -4.53
N ALA A 230 17.29 -10.04 -3.29
CA ALA A 230 16.38 -9.08 -2.69
C ALA A 230 16.71 -7.69 -3.25
N ARG A 231 15.75 -7.07 -3.94
CA ARG A 231 15.95 -5.79 -4.62
C ARG A 231 15.49 -4.62 -3.76
N ALA A 232 16.23 -3.52 -3.87
CA ALA A 232 15.76 -2.21 -3.46
C ALA A 232 15.40 -1.35 -4.67
N ASP A 233 14.43 -0.47 -4.49
CA ASP A 233 13.85 0.33 -5.56
C ASP A 233 13.85 1.82 -5.18
N ARG A 234 14.44 2.63 -6.06
CA ARG A 234 14.62 4.07 -5.82
C ARG A 234 13.30 4.86 -5.86
N GLU A 235 12.33 4.41 -6.66
CA GLU A 235 11.02 5.05 -6.77
C GLU A 235 10.16 4.71 -5.55
N LEU A 236 10.21 3.44 -5.11
CA LEU A 236 9.55 3.03 -3.85
C LEU A 236 10.20 3.68 -2.63
N GLY A 237 11.50 3.98 -2.71
CA GLY A 237 12.27 4.48 -1.56
C GLY A 237 12.49 3.42 -0.48
N HIS A 238 12.35 2.14 -0.84
CA HIS A 238 12.32 0.99 0.06
C HIS A 238 12.91 -0.26 -0.63
N SER A 239 13.23 -1.29 0.15
CA SER A 239 13.32 -2.64 -0.41
C SER A 239 11.96 -3.06 -0.97
N VAL A 240 11.91 -3.76 -2.10
CA VAL A 240 10.63 -4.19 -2.70
C VAL A 240 9.87 -5.07 -1.72
N PHE A 241 10.59 -5.88 -0.94
CA PHE A 241 10.00 -6.69 0.13
C PHE A 241 9.38 -5.82 1.23
N PHE A 242 10.12 -4.84 1.77
CA PHE A 242 9.61 -3.98 2.83
C PHE A 242 8.45 -3.11 2.39
N HIS A 243 8.47 -2.62 1.15
CA HIS A 243 7.35 -1.86 0.59
C HIS A 243 6.03 -2.63 0.72
N TYR A 244 5.98 -3.86 0.19
CA TYR A 244 4.76 -4.66 0.26
C TYR A 244 4.50 -5.25 1.66
N LEU A 245 5.52 -5.47 2.48
CA LEU A 245 5.33 -5.85 3.88
C LEU A 245 4.62 -4.74 4.66
N ILE A 246 5.06 -3.50 4.49
CA ILE A 246 4.49 -2.30 5.11
C ILE A 246 3.02 -2.13 4.66
N GLU A 247 2.74 -2.19 3.36
CA GLU A 247 1.37 -2.13 2.85
C GLU A 247 0.47 -3.25 3.39
N GLY A 248 1.02 -4.47 3.51
CA GLY A 248 0.30 -5.61 4.08
C GLY A 248 -0.15 -5.34 5.51
N PHE A 249 0.75 -4.84 6.37
CA PHE A 249 0.41 -4.44 7.74
C PHE A 249 -0.50 -3.21 7.83
N GLN A 250 -0.52 -2.35 6.81
CA GLN A 250 -1.49 -1.25 6.70
C GLN A 250 -2.88 -1.71 6.26
N GLY A 251 -3.03 -2.99 5.91
CA GLY A 251 -4.32 -3.64 5.65
C GLY A 251 -4.47 -4.23 4.27
N SER A 252 -3.58 -3.94 3.31
CA SER A 252 -3.69 -4.46 1.94
C SER A 252 -3.62 -5.99 1.87
N ALA A 253 -3.08 -6.62 2.91
CA ALA A 253 -2.99 -8.07 3.03
C ALA A 253 -4.20 -8.73 3.73
N ASP A 254 -5.11 -8.00 4.37
CA ASP A 254 -6.40 -8.57 4.80
C ASP A 254 -7.23 -8.72 3.51
N GLN A 255 -7.25 -9.90 2.89
CA GLN A 255 -7.86 -10.07 1.56
C GLN A 255 -9.35 -10.38 1.65
N ASP A 256 -9.82 -10.92 2.78
CA ASP A 256 -11.23 -11.26 2.99
C ASP A 256 -12.03 -10.17 3.72
N GLY A 257 -11.35 -9.17 4.28
CA GLY A 257 -11.93 -8.01 4.95
C GLY A 257 -12.55 -8.33 6.29
N ASN A 258 -12.11 -9.41 6.92
CA ASN A 258 -12.64 -9.82 8.22
C ASN A 258 -12.07 -8.95 9.36
N GLY A 259 -11.06 -8.12 9.10
CA GLY A 259 -10.39 -7.26 10.09
C GLY A 259 -9.30 -8.00 10.88
N HIS A 260 -8.90 -9.18 10.44
CA HIS A 260 -7.79 -9.96 10.95
C HIS A 260 -6.75 -10.07 9.84
N LEU A 261 -5.50 -9.76 10.18
CA LEU A 261 -4.39 -10.04 9.30
C LEU A 261 -3.89 -11.45 9.62
N GLU A 262 -4.14 -12.41 8.73
CA GLU A 262 -3.58 -13.76 8.84
C GLU A 262 -2.15 -13.83 8.28
N HIS A 263 -1.30 -14.70 8.83
CA HIS A 263 0.08 -14.85 8.31
C HIS A 263 0.10 -15.33 6.87
N GLU A 264 -0.81 -16.25 6.55
CA GLU A 264 -0.97 -16.84 5.23
C GLU A 264 -1.36 -15.78 4.20
N GLU A 265 -2.27 -14.86 4.55
CA GLU A 265 -2.66 -13.76 3.67
C GLU A 265 -1.53 -12.75 3.50
N LEU A 266 -0.83 -12.38 4.58
CA LEU A 266 0.33 -11.51 4.50
C LEU A 266 1.42 -12.08 3.59
N ILE A 267 1.81 -13.34 3.79
CA ILE A 267 2.86 -13.98 3.00
C ILE A 267 2.44 -14.05 1.53
N LYS A 268 1.17 -14.40 1.26
CA LYS A 268 0.65 -14.48 -0.10
C LYS A 268 0.66 -13.10 -0.79
N TYR A 269 0.15 -12.07 -0.12
CA TYR A 269 0.12 -10.69 -0.62
C TYR A 269 1.54 -10.21 -0.97
N VAL A 270 2.47 -10.35 -0.03
CA VAL A 270 3.86 -9.91 -0.22
C VAL A 270 4.54 -10.71 -1.33
N ALA A 271 4.34 -12.03 -1.39
CA ALA A 271 4.97 -12.87 -2.41
C ALA A 271 4.49 -12.57 -3.83
N ILE A 272 3.18 -12.33 -4.01
CA ILE A 272 2.60 -11.98 -5.32
C ILE A 272 3.14 -10.62 -5.78
N ASN A 273 3.00 -9.61 -4.94
CA ASN A 273 3.36 -8.24 -5.31
C ASN A 273 4.86 -8.05 -5.53
N VAL A 274 5.72 -8.66 -4.70
CA VAL A 274 7.17 -8.65 -4.92
C VAL A 274 7.54 -9.32 -6.24
N ARG A 275 6.96 -10.50 -6.53
CA ARG A 275 7.23 -11.24 -7.77
C ARG A 275 6.84 -10.41 -8.99
N ASP A 276 5.63 -9.84 -8.97
CA ASP A 276 5.07 -9.14 -10.12
C ASP A 276 5.82 -7.83 -10.35
N PHE A 277 6.09 -7.05 -9.31
CA PHE A 277 6.90 -5.82 -9.43
C PHE A 277 8.29 -6.08 -9.98
N VAL A 278 9.00 -7.09 -9.44
CA VAL A 278 10.36 -7.42 -9.89
C VAL A 278 10.37 -7.95 -11.32
N SER A 279 9.37 -8.75 -11.71
CA SER A 279 9.25 -9.26 -13.08
C SER A 279 8.93 -8.16 -14.08
N GLU A 280 7.99 -7.27 -13.75
CA GLU A 280 7.54 -6.20 -14.62
C GLU A 280 8.60 -5.10 -14.79
N LYS A 281 9.19 -4.64 -13.69
CA LYS A 281 10.13 -3.51 -13.71
C LYS A 281 11.56 -3.91 -14.03
N TYR A 282 12.03 -5.05 -13.53
CA TYR A 282 13.44 -5.46 -13.63
C TYR A 282 13.67 -6.65 -14.56
N HIS A 283 12.61 -7.30 -15.06
CA HIS A 283 12.70 -8.53 -15.85
C HIS A 283 13.51 -9.64 -15.14
N ASP A 284 13.41 -9.67 -13.82
CA ASP A 284 14.14 -10.57 -12.94
C ASP A 284 13.16 -11.37 -12.06
N SER A 285 13.67 -12.22 -11.17
CA SER A 285 12.86 -13.03 -10.27
C SER A 285 13.29 -12.87 -8.81
N GLN A 286 12.33 -12.46 -7.98
CA GLN A 286 12.44 -12.49 -6.53
C GLN A 286 11.20 -13.20 -5.98
N ILE A 287 11.41 -14.34 -5.30
CA ILE A 287 10.35 -15.16 -4.71
C ILE A 287 10.50 -15.12 -3.20
N VAL A 288 9.54 -14.47 -2.54
CA VAL A 288 9.45 -14.46 -1.08
C VAL A 288 9.11 -15.86 -0.59
N TYR A 289 9.84 -16.32 0.42
CA TYR A 289 9.63 -17.63 1.02
C TYR A 289 9.07 -17.47 2.42
N GLY A 290 8.02 -18.22 2.75
CA GLY A 290 7.38 -18.22 4.06
C GLY A 290 7.16 -19.63 4.58
N ALA A 291 7.46 -19.86 5.85
CA ALA A 291 7.18 -21.11 6.55
C ALA A 291 6.38 -20.81 7.83
N ILE A 292 5.30 -21.56 8.03
CA ILE A 292 4.41 -21.44 9.18
C ILE A 292 4.29 -22.80 9.87
N THR A 293 4.33 -22.82 11.20
CA THR A 293 3.94 -23.99 11.98
C THR A 293 3.14 -23.57 13.21
N GLY A 294 2.33 -24.50 13.72
CA GLY A 294 1.53 -24.29 14.93
C GLY A 294 0.05 -24.02 14.65
N ASN A 295 -0.59 -23.24 15.52
CA ASN A 295 -2.04 -23.00 15.46
C ASN A 295 -2.41 -22.05 14.31
N SER A 296 -3.20 -22.50 13.34
CA SER A 296 -3.70 -21.67 12.24
C SER A 296 -4.70 -20.62 12.70
N ASP A 297 -5.40 -20.85 13.80
CA ASP A 297 -6.51 -19.99 14.27
C ASP A 297 -6.02 -18.72 15.00
N ILE A 298 -4.70 -18.50 15.06
CA ILE A 298 -4.10 -17.33 15.69
C ILE A 298 -3.70 -16.33 14.60
N PRO A 299 -4.48 -15.25 14.39
CA PRO A 299 -4.15 -14.21 13.42
C PRO A 299 -2.90 -13.47 13.84
N LEU A 300 -2.08 -13.02 12.88
CA LEU A 300 -0.91 -12.18 13.13
C LEU A 300 -1.30 -10.92 13.90
N MET A 301 -2.43 -10.34 13.51
CA MET A 301 -3.01 -9.19 14.20
C MET A 301 -4.52 -9.17 14.01
N VAL A 302 -5.24 -8.70 15.04
CA VAL A 302 -6.65 -8.29 14.91
C VAL A 302 -6.68 -6.76 14.92
N PHE A 303 -7.26 -6.15 13.90
CA PHE A 303 -7.41 -4.70 13.87
C PHE A 303 -8.56 -4.29 14.80
N ASP A 304 -8.30 -3.42 15.78
CA ASP A 304 -9.33 -2.86 16.69
C ASP A 304 -10.50 -2.22 15.92
N ALA A 305 -10.21 -1.70 14.74
CA ALA A 305 -11.17 -1.35 13.71
C ALA A 305 -10.54 -1.66 12.35
N ARG A 306 -11.33 -2.17 11.39
CA ARG A 306 -10.83 -2.53 10.04
C ARG A 306 -9.87 -1.47 9.49
N PRO A 307 -8.74 -1.86 8.89
CA PRO A 307 -7.77 -0.89 8.38
C PRO A 307 -8.44 0.04 7.37
N THR A 308 -8.04 1.31 7.37
CA THR A 308 -8.50 2.27 6.36
C THR A 308 -7.32 2.61 5.46
N TRP A 309 -7.40 2.23 4.20
CA TRP A 309 -6.35 2.54 3.24
C TRP A 309 -6.47 3.97 2.72
N MET A 310 -5.31 4.61 2.59
CA MET A 310 -5.15 5.94 2.05
C MET A 310 -3.84 5.96 1.25
N PRO A 311 -3.84 6.45 0.00
CA PRO A 311 -2.61 6.58 -0.76
C PRO A 311 -1.54 7.42 -0.03
N ALA A 312 -0.29 7.22 -0.42
CA ALA A 312 0.80 8.08 0.00
C ALA A 312 0.51 9.55 -0.32
N ASP A 313 1.03 10.46 0.53
CA ASP A 313 0.88 11.90 0.41
C ASP A 313 -0.59 12.41 0.38
N CYS A 314 -1.56 11.56 0.72
CA CYS A 314 -2.96 11.94 0.91
C CYS A 314 -3.29 12.19 2.38
N VAL A 315 -4.26 13.08 2.60
CA VAL A 315 -4.93 13.29 3.89
C VAL A 315 -6.44 13.15 3.73
N ARG A 316 -7.12 12.77 4.82
CA ARG A 316 -8.59 12.74 4.86
C ARG A 316 -9.15 14.14 4.67
N SER A 317 -10.02 14.35 3.69
CA SER A 317 -10.73 15.62 3.52
C SER A 317 -11.72 15.86 4.67
N PRO A 318 -11.99 17.12 5.08
CA PRO A 318 -12.88 17.42 6.20
C PRO A 318 -14.25 16.74 6.13
N GLU A 319 -14.85 16.74 4.94
CA GLU A 319 -16.16 16.17 4.59
C GLU A 319 -16.15 14.65 4.34
N ALA A 320 -14.97 14.02 4.34
CA ALA A 320 -14.81 12.61 4.03
C ALA A 320 -15.54 11.72 5.04
N ARG A 321 -16.23 10.70 4.54
CA ARG A 321 -16.89 9.66 5.35
C ARG A 321 -16.21 8.34 5.09
N LEU A 322 -16.20 7.45 6.09
CA LEU A 322 -15.81 6.07 5.85
C LEU A 322 -16.86 5.39 4.97
N VAL A 323 -16.40 4.70 3.94
CA VAL A 323 -17.20 3.89 3.03
C VAL A 323 -16.86 2.43 3.32
N GLU A 324 -17.88 1.66 3.67
CA GLU A 324 -17.77 0.22 3.86
C GLU A 324 -18.29 -0.47 2.60
N LEU A 325 -17.46 -1.31 1.98
CA LEU A 325 -17.80 -2.07 0.76
C LEU A 325 -17.65 -3.57 1.01
N PRO A 326 -18.49 -4.18 1.87
CA PRO A 326 -18.36 -5.60 2.21
C PRO A 326 -18.48 -6.47 0.96
N GLY A 327 -17.46 -7.27 0.68
CA GLY A 327 -17.41 -8.21 -0.44
C GLY A 327 -16.78 -7.69 -1.74
N PHE A 328 -16.41 -6.41 -1.80
CA PHE A 328 -15.58 -5.87 -2.90
C PHE A 328 -14.26 -5.31 -2.42
N GLU A 329 -14.22 -4.69 -1.23
CA GLU A 329 -12.98 -4.16 -0.65
C GLU A 329 -12.84 -4.66 0.78
N PRO A 330 -11.73 -5.33 1.11
CA PRO A 330 -11.51 -5.82 2.46
C PRO A 330 -11.09 -4.69 3.42
N ILE A 331 -10.51 -3.63 2.88
CA ILE A 331 -10.09 -2.42 3.59
C ILE A 331 -11.17 -1.33 3.53
N ARG A 332 -11.25 -0.50 4.58
CA ARG A 332 -12.11 0.69 4.58
C ARG A 332 -11.49 1.79 3.72
N LEU A 333 -12.34 2.60 3.10
CA LEU A 333 -11.92 3.72 2.28
C LEU A 333 -12.62 5.01 2.72
N TYR A 334 -12.01 6.16 2.48
CA TYR A 334 -12.67 7.44 2.67
C TYR A 334 -13.39 7.86 1.39
N SER A 335 -14.54 8.51 1.49
CA SER A 335 -15.25 9.00 0.30
C SER A 335 -14.48 10.09 -0.44
N HIS A 336 -13.69 10.88 0.28
CA HIS A 336 -12.92 12.01 -0.23
C HIS A 336 -11.55 12.04 0.41
N LEU A 337 -10.53 12.35 -0.38
CA LEU A 337 -9.16 12.58 0.05
C LEU A 337 -8.61 13.86 -0.57
N THR A 338 -7.62 14.44 0.09
CA THR A 338 -6.83 15.54 -0.46
C THR A 338 -5.40 15.04 -0.63
N LEU A 339 -4.97 14.91 -1.88
CA LEU A 339 -3.58 14.65 -2.22
C LEU A 339 -2.78 15.95 -2.07
N LEU A 340 -1.64 15.85 -1.41
CA LEU A 340 -0.66 16.91 -1.20
C LEU A 340 0.65 16.51 -1.91
N PRO A 341 0.73 16.68 -3.25
CA PRO A 341 1.86 16.21 -4.04
C PRO A 341 3.22 16.58 -3.46
N GLN A 342 4.14 15.62 -3.42
CA GLN A 342 5.52 15.84 -3.00
C GLN A 342 6.49 15.61 -4.17
N ARG A 343 7.45 16.51 -4.36
CA ARG A 343 8.58 16.38 -5.28
C ARG A 343 9.84 15.96 -4.54
N LYS A 344 10.59 15.01 -5.09
CA LYS A 344 11.92 14.62 -4.59
C LYS A 344 13.00 15.52 -5.20
N ILE A 345 13.72 16.27 -4.37
CA ILE A 345 14.87 17.09 -4.76
C ILE A 345 16.09 16.61 -3.98
N GLY A 346 16.95 15.84 -4.64
CA GLY A 346 17.99 15.07 -3.95
C GLY A 346 17.34 14.07 -2.99
N ASP A 347 17.70 14.14 -1.71
CA ASP A 347 17.17 13.27 -0.65
C ASP A 347 15.98 13.87 0.11
N ARG A 348 15.52 15.08 -0.25
CA ARG A 348 14.43 15.78 0.44
C ARG A 348 13.14 15.73 -0.35
N LYS A 349 12.03 15.50 0.34
CA LYS A 349 10.68 15.76 -0.17
C LYS A 349 10.33 17.24 0.04
N GLN A 350 9.75 17.88 -0.98
CA GLN A 350 9.21 19.24 -0.92
C GLN A 350 7.83 19.26 -1.58
N PRO A 351 6.89 20.08 -1.10
CA PRO A 351 5.56 20.17 -1.71
C PRO A 351 5.67 20.73 -3.13
N TRP A 352 4.82 20.23 -4.03
CA TRP A 352 4.58 20.94 -5.27
C TRP A 352 3.89 22.27 -4.98
N LEU A 353 4.32 23.34 -5.64
CA LEU A 353 3.73 24.66 -5.48
C LEU A 353 2.97 25.05 -6.74
N ASN A 354 1.81 25.66 -6.56
CA ASN A 354 1.09 26.34 -7.63
C ASN A 354 1.87 27.57 -8.13
N ALA A 355 1.45 28.13 -9.27
CA ALA A 355 2.10 29.31 -9.84
C ALA A 355 2.09 30.56 -8.92
N ASP A 356 1.20 30.61 -7.93
CA ASP A 356 1.12 31.67 -6.92
C ASP A 356 1.96 31.39 -5.65
N GLY A 357 2.69 30.27 -5.61
CA GLY A 357 3.54 29.85 -4.49
C GLY A 357 2.81 29.12 -3.36
N THR A 358 1.49 28.90 -3.48
CA THR A 358 0.75 28.06 -2.53
C THR A 358 1.02 26.58 -2.75
N GLU A 359 0.93 25.76 -1.70
CA GLU A 359 1.04 24.30 -1.85
C GLU A 359 -0.08 23.77 -2.74
N MET A 360 0.29 22.96 -3.73
CA MET A 360 -0.66 22.29 -4.60
C MET A 360 -1.45 21.28 -3.77
N SER A 361 -2.77 21.30 -3.95
CA SER A 361 -3.66 20.28 -3.41
C SER A 361 -4.59 19.78 -4.51
N ILE A 362 -4.86 18.48 -4.47
CA ILE A 362 -5.72 17.79 -5.45
C ILE A 362 -6.79 17.03 -4.68
N GLU A 363 -8.06 17.38 -4.93
CA GLU A 363 -9.17 16.66 -4.32
C GLU A 363 -9.51 15.39 -5.10
N LEU A 364 -9.58 14.28 -4.38
CA LEU A 364 -9.84 12.95 -4.87
C LEU A 364 -11.18 12.43 -4.32
N VAL A 365 -11.93 11.75 -5.17
CA VAL A 365 -13.23 11.14 -4.87
C VAL A 365 -13.12 9.64 -5.03
N LEU A 366 -13.65 8.89 -4.07
CA LEU A 366 -13.74 7.43 -4.18
C LEU A 366 -14.83 7.02 -5.18
N VAL A 367 -14.46 6.17 -6.13
CA VAL A 367 -15.39 5.43 -6.99
C VAL A 367 -15.33 3.96 -6.58
N PRO A 368 -16.38 3.43 -5.92
CA PRO A 368 -16.39 2.07 -5.42
C PRO A 368 -16.66 1.05 -6.54
N GLN A 369 -16.06 -0.13 -6.43
CA GLN A 369 -16.48 -1.31 -7.19
C GLN A 369 -17.86 -1.78 -6.67
N LEU A 370 -18.82 -1.93 -7.58
CA LEU A 370 -20.20 -2.29 -7.20
C LEU A 370 -20.60 -3.72 -7.61
N GLN A 371 -19.84 -4.33 -8.51
CA GLN A 371 -20.10 -5.65 -9.07
C GLN A 371 -18.81 -6.28 -9.62
N SER A 372 -18.81 -7.60 -9.76
CA SER A 372 -17.66 -8.44 -10.16
C SER A 372 -17.08 -8.17 -11.58
N GLY A 373 -17.62 -7.20 -12.32
CA GLY A 373 -17.11 -6.75 -13.62
C GLY A 373 -16.79 -5.25 -13.69
N ASP A 374 -17.02 -4.51 -12.61
CA ASP A 374 -16.56 -3.12 -12.50
C ASP A 374 -15.06 -3.09 -12.16
N PRO A 375 -14.34 -2.00 -12.48
CA PRO A 375 -12.99 -1.79 -11.96
C PRO A 375 -12.95 -1.90 -10.43
N PRO A 376 -11.87 -2.44 -9.83
CA PRO A 376 -11.61 -2.35 -8.39
C PRO A 376 -11.73 -0.91 -7.90
N SER A 377 -12.10 -0.67 -6.63
CA SER A 377 -12.33 0.70 -6.15
C SER A 377 -11.08 1.56 -6.29
N PHE A 378 -11.27 2.79 -6.75
CA PHE A 378 -10.18 3.71 -7.04
C PHE A 378 -10.57 5.13 -6.63
N TYR A 379 -9.56 5.95 -6.38
CA TYR A 379 -9.73 7.39 -6.22
C TYR A 379 -9.53 8.07 -7.56
N ILE A 380 -10.33 9.07 -7.88
CA ILE A 380 -10.19 9.89 -9.09
C ILE A 380 -10.26 11.36 -8.72
N MET A 381 -9.52 12.21 -9.43
CA MET A 381 -9.63 13.65 -9.22
C MET A 381 -11.09 14.11 -9.39
N ARG A 382 -11.58 14.85 -8.41
CA ARG A 382 -12.91 15.48 -8.45
C ARG A 382 -13.03 16.35 -9.69
N ASP A 383 -12.00 17.16 -9.93
CA ASP A 383 -11.91 18.12 -11.01
C ASP A 383 -10.84 17.71 -12.03
N LYS A 384 -11.00 18.15 -13.28
CA LYS A 384 -9.92 18.00 -14.28
C LYS A 384 -8.68 18.75 -13.81
N VAL A 385 -7.50 18.33 -14.28
CA VAL A 385 -6.26 19.09 -14.06
C VAL A 385 -6.44 20.50 -14.60
N THR A 386 -6.12 21.48 -13.77
CA THR A 386 -6.25 22.89 -14.13
C THR A 386 -5.05 23.37 -14.93
N ALA A 387 -5.23 24.37 -15.78
CA ALA A 387 -4.14 25.02 -16.49
C ALA A 387 -3.07 25.58 -15.53
N GLY A 388 -3.47 26.02 -14.33
CA GLY A 388 -2.55 26.46 -13.28
C GLY A 388 -1.70 25.33 -12.69
N GLN A 389 -2.32 24.20 -12.37
CA GLN A 389 -1.59 23.01 -11.89
C GLN A 389 -0.63 22.48 -12.96
N PHE A 390 -1.07 22.42 -14.21
CA PHE A 390 -0.23 21.96 -15.30
C PHE A 390 0.94 22.91 -15.57
N ARG A 391 0.73 24.23 -15.51
CA ARG A 391 1.81 25.23 -15.63
C ARG A 391 2.84 25.09 -14.51
N ALA A 392 2.39 24.80 -13.29
CA ALA A 392 3.29 24.50 -12.18
C ALA A 392 4.13 23.25 -12.46
N PHE A 393 3.54 22.22 -13.05
CA PHE A 393 4.27 21.06 -13.55
C PHE A 393 5.31 21.44 -14.63
N GLU A 394 4.90 22.17 -15.67
CA GLU A 394 5.79 22.59 -16.76
C GLU A 394 7.02 23.37 -16.27
N ALA A 395 6.86 24.21 -15.25
CA ALA A 395 7.93 25.03 -14.70
C ALA A 395 8.97 24.23 -13.88
N ASN A 396 8.66 22.98 -13.53
CA ASN A 396 9.33 22.25 -12.46
C ASN A 396 9.72 20.82 -12.82
N THR A 397 9.12 20.23 -13.84
CA THR A 397 9.46 18.90 -14.31
C THR A 397 10.84 18.89 -14.95
N SER A 398 11.56 17.78 -14.77
CA SER A 398 12.78 17.48 -15.52
C SER A 398 12.53 16.73 -16.83
N ARG A 399 11.27 16.32 -17.10
CA ARG A 399 10.92 15.57 -18.29
C ARG A 399 10.84 16.48 -19.52
N PRO A 400 11.22 15.98 -20.71
CA PRO A 400 11.13 16.77 -21.93
C PRO A 400 9.66 17.01 -22.29
N LEU A 401 9.30 18.29 -22.47
CA LEU A 401 7.97 18.71 -22.91
C LEU A 401 7.93 18.90 -24.43
N ASP A 402 6.74 18.80 -25.02
CA ASP A 402 6.55 19.06 -26.44
C ASP A 402 6.55 20.58 -26.69
N ALA A 403 7.52 21.05 -27.48
CA ALA A 403 7.75 22.48 -27.70
C ALA A 403 6.60 23.17 -28.44
N ASP A 404 5.93 22.48 -29.35
CA ASP A 404 4.81 23.03 -30.11
C ASP A 404 3.57 23.11 -29.22
N ALA A 405 3.28 22.06 -28.45
CA ALA A 405 2.20 22.04 -27.47
C ALA A 405 2.38 23.13 -26.40
N GLN A 406 3.61 23.27 -25.87
CA GLN A 406 3.96 24.32 -24.92
C GLN A 406 3.76 25.72 -25.52
N SER A 407 4.20 25.94 -26.76
CA SER A 407 4.01 27.22 -27.45
C SER A 407 2.54 27.57 -27.63
N LEU A 408 1.70 26.59 -27.99
CA LEU A 408 0.25 26.78 -28.11
C LEU A 408 -0.39 27.11 -26.75
N ARG A 409 0.02 26.44 -25.67
CA ARG A 409 -0.44 26.73 -24.30
C ARG A 409 -0.06 28.14 -23.86
N GLN A 410 1.18 28.56 -24.11
CA GLN A 410 1.65 29.92 -23.78
C GLN A 410 0.85 30.99 -24.52
N GLN A 411 0.52 30.76 -25.80
CA GLN A 411 -0.33 31.67 -26.57
C GLN A 411 -1.77 31.72 -26.05
N ARG A 412 -2.31 30.58 -25.60
CA ARG A 412 -3.69 30.48 -25.09
C ARG A 412 -3.87 31.10 -23.70
N TYR A 413 -2.91 30.91 -22.80
CA TYR A 413 -3.07 31.23 -21.38
C TYR A 413 -2.27 32.47 -20.91
N LEU A 414 -2.03 33.43 -21.79
CA LEU A 414 -1.33 34.70 -21.52
C LEU A 414 -1.81 35.34 -20.20
N GLU A 415 -0.86 35.57 -19.27
CA GLU A 415 -0.80 36.35 -18.00
C GLU A 415 -2.06 36.62 -17.13
N ALA A 416 -3.25 36.18 -17.50
CA ALA A 416 -4.47 36.42 -16.75
C ALA A 416 -4.69 35.26 -15.78
N SER A 417 -4.49 35.54 -14.48
CA SER A 417 -4.62 34.56 -13.39
C SER A 417 -5.95 33.80 -13.36
N PHE A 418 -7.04 34.39 -13.87
CA PHE A 418 -8.33 33.71 -13.95
C PHE A 418 -8.35 32.50 -14.91
N LEU A 419 -7.45 32.47 -15.91
CA LEU A 419 -7.33 31.35 -16.85
C LEU A 419 -6.72 30.11 -16.19
N ASN A 420 -6.05 30.25 -15.05
CA ASN A 420 -5.46 29.12 -14.33
C ASN A 420 -6.52 28.12 -13.85
N GLY A 421 -7.77 28.55 -13.66
CA GLY A 421 -8.87 27.67 -13.26
C GLY A 421 -9.49 26.87 -14.39
N LEU A 422 -9.15 27.14 -15.67
CA LEU A 422 -9.63 26.37 -16.81
C LEU A 422 -9.04 24.95 -16.83
N PRO A 423 -9.68 23.99 -17.53
CA PRO A 423 -9.04 22.71 -17.79
C PRO A 423 -7.70 22.89 -18.51
N ALA A 424 -6.72 22.05 -18.19
CA ALA A 424 -5.44 21.99 -18.89
C ALA A 424 -5.62 21.40 -20.30
N PHE A 425 -5.99 22.23 -21.26
CA PHE A 425 -6.01 21.89 -22.69
C PHE A 425 -4.66 22.12 -23.37
N LEU A 426 -4.56 21.67 -24.61
CA LEU A 426 -3.38 21.70 -25.47
C LEU A 426 -2.22 20.92 -24.86
N VAL A 427 -2.54 19.88 -24.08
CA VAL A 427 -1.60 18.95 -23.47
C VAL A 427 -1.53 17.70 -24.35
N THR A 428 -0.32 17.15 -24.54
CA THR A 428 -0.15 15.87 -25.23
C THR A 428 -0.44 14.70 -24.27
N GLY A 429 -0.74 13.53 -24.81
CA GLY A 429 -0.93 12.32 -24.02
C GLY A 429 0.29 11.94 -23.18
N LEU A 430 1.49 12.13 -23.71
CA LEU A 430 2.74 11.87 -22.99
C LEU A 430 2.91 12.81 -21.80
N GLU A 431 2.69 14.11 -21.99
CA GLU A 431 2.79 15.08 -20.90
C GLU A 431 1.71 14.85 -19.82
N ALA A 432 0.52 14.37 -20.20
CA ALA A 432 -0.54 14.01 -19.26
C ALA A 432 -0.17 12.77 -18.43
N ILE A 433 0.49 11.77 -19.03
CA ILE A 433 1.05 10.60 -18.33
C ILE A 433 2.16 11.04 -17.37
N ASP A 434 3.06 11.92 -17.83
CA ASP A 434 4.15 12.45 -17.01
C ASP A 434 3.63 13.24 -15.80
N PHE A 435 2.58 14.04 -15.97
CA PHE A 435 1.91 14.71 -14.86
C PHE A 435 1.32 13.71 -13.87
N ALA A 436 0.62 12.68 -14.37
CA ALA A 436 0.02 11.64 -13.54
C ALA A 436 1.07 10.97 -12.63
N ASP A 437 2.22 10.67 -13.21
CA ASP A 437 3.34 10.00 -12.56
C ASP A 437 4.05 10.91 -11.56
N GLU A 438 4.60 12.04 -12.03
CA GLU A 438 5.55 12.84 -11.28
C GLU A 438 4.88 13.72 -10.21
N VAL A 439 3.65 14.17 -10.48
CA VAL A 439 2.91 15.03 -9.55
C VAL A 439 2.04 14.19 -8.65
N ALA A 440 1.26 13.28 -9.22
CA ALA A 440 0.19 12.64 -8.47
C ALA A 440 0.53 11.24 -7.94
N GLY A 441 1.64 10.63 -8.37
CA GLY A 441 1.93 9.22 -8.06
C GLY A 441 0.81 8.29 -8.55
N GLY A 442 0.13 8.68 -9.63
CA GLY A 442 -1.08 8.05 -10.13
C GLY A 442 -1.02 7.77 -11.63
N LYS A 443 -2.18 7.51 -12.22
CA LYS A 443 -2.31 7.16 -13.64
C LYS A 443 -3.44 7.96 -14.28
N LEU A 444 -3.46 8.08 -15.60
CA LEU A 444 -4.70 8.48 -16.28
C LEU A 444 -5.78 7.40 -16.05
N PRO A 445 -7.07 7.73 -16.04
CA PRO A 445 -8.14 6.73 -15.93
C PRO A 445 -8.11 5.76 -17.11
N THR A 446 -8.47 4.50 -16.90
CA THR A 446 -8.93 3.65 -18.01
C THR A 446 -10.31 4.13 -18.50
N PRO A 447 -10.74 3.77 -19.71
CA PRO A 447 -12.12 4.00 -20.14
C PRO A 447 -13.14 3.45 -19.13
N GLN A 448 -12.92 2.25 -18.59
CA GLN A 448 -13.83 1.63 -17.62
C GLN A 448 -13.88 2.39 -16.29
N GLN A 449 -12.73 2.92 -15.81
CA GLN A 449 -12.68 3.77 -14.62
C GLN A 449 -13.42 5.09 -14.88
N TRP A 450 -13.21 5.73 -16.02
CA TRP A 450 -13.94 6.95 -16.36
C TRP A 450 -15.45 6.68 -16.46
N ASP A 451 -15.86 5.60 -17.10
CA ASP A 451 -17.28 5.19 -17.23
C ASP A 451 -17.91 4.93 -15.85
N ALA A 452 -17.20 4.28 -14.93
CA ALA A 452 -17.64 4.04 -13.56
C ALA A 452 -17.76 5.36 -12.76
N ALA A 453 -16.76 6.25 -12.91
CA ALA A 453 -16.78 7.59 -12.32
C ALA A 453 -17.94 8.46 -12.87
N PHE A 454 -18.30 8.28 -14.15
CA PHE A 454 -19.47 8.88 -14.79
C PHE A 454 -20.78 8.18 -14.38
N GLY A 455 -20.73 7.11 -13.58
CA GLY A 455 -21.92 6.43 -13.07
C GLY A 455 -22.60 5.47 -14.05
N ARG A 456 -21.90 5.01 -15.10
CA ARG A 456 -22.46 4.03 -16.06
C ARG A 456 -22.76 2.69 -15.38
N SER A 457 -21.84 2.17 -14.57
CA SER A 457 -22.06 0.97 -13.74
C SER A 457 -23.11 1.20 -12.64
N TYR A 458 -23.11 2.41 -12.08
CA TYR A 458 -24.06 2.83 -11.04
C TYR A 458 -25.53 2.77 -11.49
N LYS A 459 -25.85 3.08 -12.76
CA LYS A 459 -27.24 2.97 -13.25
C LYS A 459 -27.75 1.53 -13.35
N GLN A 460 -26.89 0.58 -13.72
CA GLN A 460 -27.26 -0.84 -13.71
C GLN A 460 -27.48 -1.34 -12.27
N ALA A 461 -26.64 -0.90 -11.33
CA ALA A 461 -26.80 -1.16 -9.90
C ALA A 461 -28.06 -0.48 -9.29
N LEU A 462 -28.42 0.73 -9.72
CA LEU A 462 -29.63 1.45 -9.31
C LEU A 462 -30.91 0.77 -9.77
N ALA A 463 -30.91 0.17 -10.97
CA ALA A 463 -32.03 -0.66 -11.43
C ALA A 463 -32.26 -1.88 -10.53
N ALA A 464 -31.21 -2.32 -9.80
CA ALA A 464 -31.27 -3.44 -8.85
C ALA A 464 -31.50 -3.03 -7.38
N LYS A 465 -31.17 -1.79 -6.95
CA LYS A 465 -31.36 -1.33 -5.55
C LYS A 465 -31.85 0.13 -5.47
N ALA A 466 -33.12 0.31 -5.12
CA ALA A 466 -33.74 1.61 -4.86
C ALA A 466 -33.38 2.14 -3.45
N LYS A 467 -32.42 3.07 -3.36
CA LYS A 467 -32.39 4.11 -2.30
C LYS A 467 -31.48 5.33 -2.51
N TYR A 468 -30.74 5.47 -3.61
CA TYR A 468 -29.83 6.62 -3.83
C TYR A 468 -29.96 7.18 -5.26
N ALA A 469 -31.02 7.94 -5.51
CA ALA A 469 -31.51 8.25 -6.84
C ALA A 469 -30.85 9.46 -7.55
N THR A 470 -30.73 9.29 -8.88
CA THR A 470 -30.85 10.26 -10.00
C THR A 470 -29.77 11.32 -10.25
N TRP A 471 -29.09 11.16 -11.40
CA TRP A 471 -28.54 12.27 -12.17
C TRP A 471 -29.69 13.17 -12.69
N PRO A 472 -29.63 14.50 -12.50
CA PRO A 472 -30.59 15.39 -13.15
C PRO A 472 -30.39 15.35 -14.67
N ALA A 473 -31.48 15.14 -15.41
CA ALA A 473 -31.49 15.40 -16.85
C ALA A 473 -31.40 16.91 -17.08
N ARG A 474 -30.58 17.37 -18.03
CA ARG A 474 -30.54 18.78 -18.43
C ARG A 474 -31.93 19.22 -18.89
N ASP A 475 -32.42 20.32 -18.35
CA ASP A 475 -33.35 21.19 -19.06
C ASP A 475 -32.59 22.41 -19.62
N ALA A 476 -33.15 23.07 -20.62
CA ALA A 476 -32.50 24.18 -21.32
C ALA A 476 -32.34 25.47 -20.47
N SER A 477 -32.69 25.45 -19.17
CA SER A 477 -32.72 26.64 -18.30
C SER A 477 -31.47 26.85 -17.43
N HIS A 478 -30.46 25.97 -17.54
CA HIS A 478 -29.25 25.98 -16.71
C HIS A 478 -28.01 26.55 -17.45
N PRO A 479 -27.73 27.88 -17.40
CA PRO A 479 -26.57 28.51 -18.04
C PRO A 479 -25.19 28.09 -17.50
N GLU A 480 -25.16 27.36 -16.38
CA GLU A 480 -23.96 26.92 -15.68
C GLU A 480 -23.39 25.57 -16.19
N TRP A 481 -24.08 24.90 -17.12
CA TRP A 481 -23.48 23.79 -17.87
C TRP A 481 -22.42 24.32 -18.85
N ALA A 482 -21.30 23.63 -18.92
CA ALA A 482 -20.17 24.02 -19.76
C ALA A 482 -20.29 23.53 -21.21
N VAL A 483 -21.48 23.60 -21.81
CA VAL A 483 -21.77 23.21 -23.20
C VAL A 483 -22.49 24.33 -23.95
N ASP A 484 -22.49 24.29 -25.28
CA ASP A 484 -23.00 25.34 -26.18
C ASP A 484 -22.27 26.68 -25.99
N ARG A 485 -20.93 26.62 -25.87
CA ARG A 485 -20.08 27.78 -25.58
C ARG A 485 -18.89 27.85 -26.55
N GLY A 486 -18.39 29.07 -26.74
CA GLY A 486 -17.16 29.32 -27.50
C GLY A 486 -15.89 28.87 -26.76
N ASP A 487 -15.94 28.76 -25.43
CA ASP A 487 -14.83 28.34 -24.60
C ASP A 487 -15.30 27.60 -23.33
N ALA A 488 -14.36 26.89 -22.70
CA ALA A 488 -14.56 26.18 -21.45
C ALA A 488 -14.81 27.14 -20.27
N LEU A 489 -15.37 26.57 -19.22
CA LEU A 489 -15.52 27.21 -17.93
C LEU A 489 -14.43 26.75 -16.94
N PRO A 490 -14.11 27.53 -15.90
CA PRO A 490 -13.20 27.10 -14.83
C PRO A 490 -13.72 25.83 -14.14
N VAL A 491 -12.87 24.87 -13.78
CA VAL A 491 -13.34 23.56 -13.26
C VAL A 491 -13.77 23.61 -11.80
N ASN A 492 -13.23 24.55 -11.03
CA ASN A 492 -13.45 24.69 -9.59
C ASN A 492 -14.64 25.61 -9.22
N ARG A 493 -15.65 25.69 -10.08
CA ARG A 493 -16.85 26.52 -9.84
C ARG A 493 -17.60 26.04 -8.59
N PRO A 494 -17.99 26.94 -7.67
CA PRO A 494 -18.82 26.58 -6.51
C PRO A 494 -20.16 25.98 -6.92
N GLU A 495 -20.79 26.54 -7.94
CA GLU A 495 -21.99 26.01 -8.58
C GLU A 495 -21.58 25.21 -9.82
N ASN A 496 -21.74 23.89 -9.74
CA ASN A 496 -21.51 23.00 -10.88
C ASN A 496 -22.56 21.89 -10.91
N PRO A 497 -23.55 21.92 -11.83
CA PRO A 497 -24.58 20.89 -11.92
C PRO A 497 -24.07 19.61 -12.61
N ASP A 498 -22.93 19.67 -13.28
CA ASP A 498 -22.27 18.52 -13.90
C ASP A 498 -21.48 17.77 -12.83
N GLN A 499 -22.20 17.01 -12.02
CA GLN A 499 -21.68 16.19 -10.93
C GLN A 499 -22.13 14.73 -11.09
N SER A 500 -21.18 13.82 -10.96
CA SER A 500 -21.45 12.39 -10.90
C SER A 500 -22.06 11.95 -9.56
N PRO A 501 -22.58 10.72 -9.42
CA PRO A 501 -23.14 10.22 -8.15
C PRO A 501 -22.10 10.18 -7.03
N TRP A 502 -20.82 10.17 -7.41
CA TRP A 502 -19.69 10.16 -6.51
C TRP A 502 -19.24 11.58 -6.14
N GLY A 503 -19.69 12.61 -6.88
CA GLY A 503 -19.28 14.00 -6.71
C GLY A 503 -18.19 14.44 -7.69
N VAL A 504 -17.87 13.64 -8.71
CA VAL A 504 -16.89 13.99 -9.75
C VAL A 504 -17.49 15.03 -10.69
N ARG A 505 -16.75 16.12 -10.96
CA ARG A 505 -17.25 17.29 -11.70
C ARG A 505 -16.83 17.33 -13.16
N ASP A 506 -17.61 18.08 -13.95
CA ASP A 506 -17.33 18.44 -15.35
C ASP A 506 -17.05 17.20 -16.24
N MET A 507 -17.82 16.12 -16.09
CA MET A 507 -17.66 14.90 -16.92
C MET A 507 -18.62 14.88 -18.11
N GLY A 508 -19.80 15.48 -17.96
CA GLY A 508 -20.83 15.61 -18.99
C GLY A 508 -20.58 16.74 -19.98
N GLY A 509 -19.66 17.65 -19.68
CA GLY A 509 -19.27 18.79 -20.51
C GLY A 509 -17.89 19.32 -20.17
N ASN A 510 -17.63 20.57 -20.58
CA ASN A 510 -16.36 21.26 -20.32
C ASN A 510 -15.12 20.59 -20.94
N GLY A 511 -15.27 19.95 -22.11
CA GLY A 511 -14.18 19.30 -22.83
C GLY A 511 -14.11 17.78 -22.62
N MET A 512 -13.46 17.12 -23.57
CA MET A 512 -13.15 15.69 -23.54
C MET A 512 -11.94 15.42 -22.62
N GLU A 513 -11.67 14.15 -22.37
CA GLU A 513 -10.61 13.70 -21.48
C GLU A 513 -9.84 12.51 -22.03
N LEU A 514 -8.52 12.56 -21.85
CA LEU A 514 -7.59 11.47 -22.14
C LEU A 514 -7.80 10.28 -21.17
N THR A 515 -7.73 9.07 -21.71
CA THR A 515 -7.67 7.82 -20.93
C THR A 515 -6.43 7.01 -21.32
N ARG A 516 -5.91 6.16 -20.42
CA ARG A 516 -4.72 5.32 -20.68
C ARG A 516 -5.00 4.03 -21.45
N PHE A 517 -5.77 4.12 -22.53
CA PHE A 517 -6.04 2.99 -23.41
C PHE A 517 -5.68 3.33 -24.85
N ASP A 518 -4.85 2.49 -25.46
CA ASP A 518 -4.43 2.64 -26.84
C ASP A 518 -5.58 2.25 -27.77
N GLY A 519 -6.06 3.20 -28.56
CA GLY A 519 -7.18 3.00 -29.46
C GLY A 519 -6.84 2.19 -30.71
N ASP A 520 -5.58 2.21 -31.16
CA ASP A 520 -5.16 1.55 -32.38
C ASP A 520 -4.80 0.08 -32.10
N TRP A 521 -4.16 -0.17 -30.97
CA TRP A 521 -3.73 -1.51 -30.55
C TRP A 521 -4.72 -2.21 -29.62
N LEU A 522 -5.78 -1.51 -29.20
CA LEU A 522 -6.81 -2.00 -28.29
C LEU A 522 -6.23 -2.59 -27.00
N MET A 523 -5.25 -1.90 -26.42
CA MET A 523 -4.54 -2.38 -25.23
C MET A 523 -4.43 -1.30 -24.16
N MET A 524 -4.39 -1.76 -22.91
CA MET A 524 -4.01 -0.92 -21.78
C MET A 524 -2.57 -0.47 -21.96
N ILE A 525 -2.32 0.84 -21.76
CA ILE A 525 -0.98 1.41 -21.90
C ILE A 525 -0.18 1.10 -20.64
N PRO A 526 0.87 0.25 -20.71
CA PRO A 526 1.81 0.10 -19.62
C PRO A 526 2.59 1.41 -19.44
N HIS A 527 2.98 1.73 -18.20
CA HIS A 527 3.65 2.99 -17.85
C HIS A 527 4.89 3.31 -18.69
N GLN A 528 5.58 2.27 -19.18
CA GLN A 528 6.84 2.38 -19.93
C GLN A 528 6.68 2.35 -21.45
N HIS A 529 5.45 2.31 -21.98
CA HIS A 529 5.21 2.24 -23.42
C HIS A 529 4.53 3.49 -23.94
N GLU A 530 5.07 4.08 -25.00
CA GLU A 530 4.40 5.17 -25.71
C GLU A 530 3.29 4.60 -26.61
N PRO A 531 2.00 4.93 -26.37
CA PRO A 531 0.91 4.50 -27.25
C PRO A 531 0.95 5.25 -28.58
N SER A 532 0.26 4.76 -29.61
CA SER A 532 0.08 5.56 -30.84
C SER A 532 -1.08 6.56 -30.70
N SER A 533 -2.18 6.14 -30.08
CA SER A 533 -3.35 6.96 -29.82
C SER A 533 -3.94 6.70 -28.44
N MET A 534 -4.81 7.58 -27.97
CA MET A 534 -5.49 7.47 -26.68
C MET A 534 -6.99 7.57 -26.88
N VAL A 535 -7.74 6.64 -26.28
CA VAL A 535 -9.21 6.71 -26.27
C VAL A 535 -9.68 7.88 -25.42
N LEU A 536 -10.70 8.58 -25.92
CA LEU A 536 -11.27 9.73 -25.24
C LEU A 536 -12.54 9.36 -24.47
N ARG A 537 -12.91 10.22 -23.52
CA ARG A 537 -14.22 10.25 -22.87
C ARG A 537 -14.70 11.68 -22.63
N GLY A 538 -16.00 11.86 -22.42
CA GLY A 538 -16.61 13.16 -22.09
C GLY A 538 -17.33 13.82 -23.26
N ARG A 539 -17.38 15.15 -23.26
CA ARG A 539 -18.06 15.96 -24.27
C ARG A 539 -17.38 17.31 -24.47
N SER A 540 -17.18 17.71 -25.72
CA SER A 540 -16.69 19.06 -26.04
C SER A 540 -17.65 20.14 -25.52
N TYR A 541 -17.12 21.25 -25.01
CA TYR A 541 -17.91 22.40 -24.56
C TYR A 541 -18.63 23.12 -25.72
N ARG A 542 -18.29 22.78 -26.97
CA ARG A 542 -18.95 23.30 -28.17
C ARG A 542 -20.21 22.54 -28.54
N GLU A 543 -20.43 21.38 -27.94
CA GLU A 543 -21.62 20.57 -28.22
C GLU A 543 -22.87 21.26 -27.70
N LYS A 544 -24.00 21.11 -28.41
CA LYS A 544 -25.26 21.76 -27.99
C LYS A 544 -25.81 21.20 -26.69
N SER A 545 -25.41 19.99 -26.30
CA SER A 545 -25.93 19.29 -25.14
C SER A 545 -24.88 18.43 -24.44
N PRO A 546 -24.95 18.34 -23.10
CA PRO A 546 -24.00 17.56 -22.34
C PRO A 546 -24.16 16.08 -22.64
N LEU A 547 -23.10 15.31 -22.41
CA LEU A 547 -23.19 13.88 -22.29
C LEU A 547 -24.04 13.55 -21.06
N THR A 548 -24.98 12.63 -21.22
CA THR A 548 -25.76 12.05 -20.13
C THR A 548 -25.78 10.55 -20.32
N ILE A 549 -25.95 9.77 -19.25
CA ILE A 549 -26.05 8.31 -19.42
C ILE A 549 -27.23 7.93 -20.34
N ALA A 550 -28.32 8.72 -20.32
CA ALA A 550 -29.47 8.47 -21.19
C ALA A 550 -29.11 8.65 -22.68
N ASN A 551 -28.50 9.78 -23.05
CA ASN A 551 -28.14 10.01 -24.46
C ASN A 551 -26.99 9.12 -24.93
N TRP A 552 -26.08 8.73 -24.04
CA TRP A 552 -25.02 7.78 -24.36
C TRP A 552 -25.62 6.42 -24.74
N ILE A 553 -26.48 5.85 -23.88
CA ILE A 553 -27.13 4.57 -24.13
C ILE A 553 -28.03 4.63 -25.37
N GLN A 554 -28.80 5.71 -25.53
CA GLN A 554 -29.72 5.88 -26.66
C GLN A 554 -29.02 6.10 -28.00
N SER A 555 -27.75 6.52 -28.01
CA SER A 555 -27.03 6.77 -29.25
C SER A 555 -26.90 5.50 -30.10
N GLY A 556 -26.74 4.33 -29.46
CA GLY A 556 -26.45 3.07 -30.14
C GLY A 556 -25.13 3.06 -30.91
N VAL A 557 -24.32 4.11 -30.75
CA VAL A 557 -23.02 4.27 -31.40
C VAL A 557 -21.97 3.53 -30.55
N PRO A 558 -21.10 2.71 -31.16
CA PRO A 558 -19.94 2.13 -30.47
C PRO A 558 -19.10 3.20 -29.74
N ASP A 559 -18.61 2.89 -28.53
CA ASP A 559 -17.97 3.88 -27.67
C ASP A 559 -16.71 4.50 -28.33
N ASP A 560 -15.95 3.71 -29.09
CA ASP A 560 -14.79 4.16 -29.87
C ASP A 560 -15.17 5.20 -30.94
N ILE A 561 -16.35 5.05 -31.56
CA ILE A 561 -16.87 6.02 -32.53
C ILE A 561 -17.47 7.23 -31.81
N LEU A 562 -18.17 7.02 -30.71
CA LEU A 562 -18.87 8.07 -29.97
C LEU A 562 -17.90 9.10 -29.37
N PHE A 563 -16.78 8.63 -28.81
CA PHE A 563 -15.81 9.50 -28.16
C PHE A 563 -14.55 9.75 -28.99
N GLY A 564 -14.21 8.84 -29.91
CA GLY A 564 -13.03 8.95 -30.73
C GLY A 564 -11.72 8.70 -29.99
N THR A 565 -10.63 8.96 -30.69
CA THR A 565 -9.25 8.86 -30.21
C THR A 565 -8.47 10.14 -30.52
N GLN A 566 -7.37 10.34 -29.80
CA GLN A 566 -6.40 11.40 -30.06
C GLN A 566 -5.01 10.79 -30.21
N GLY A 567 -4.24 11.19 -31.23
CA GLY A 567 -2.84 10.78 -31.34
C GLY A 567 -2.04 11.25 -30.13
N VAL A 568 -1.19 10.39 -29.55
CA VAL A 568 -0.58 10.67 -28.24
C VAL A 568 0.26 11.95 -28.21
N ARG A 569 0.88 12.33 -29.33
CA ARG A 569 1.69 13.55 -29.46
C ARG A 569 0.90 14.77 -29.91
N SER A 570 -0.39 14.63 -30.18
CA SER A 570 -1.22 15.70 -30.73
C SER A 570 -1.86 16.51 -29.60
N PRO A 571 -1.56 17.80 -29.38
CA PRO A 571 -2.31 18.63 -28.45
C PRO A 571 -3.68 19.03 -29.02
N ALA A 572 -4.69 19.24 -28.16
CA ALA A 572 -6.03 19.67 -28.59
C ALA A 572 -6.65 20.75 -27.68
N ALA A 573 -7.42 21.66 -28.27
CA ALA A 573 -7.97 22.84 -27.59
C ALA A 573 -9.21 22.57 -26.72
N ASP A 574 -9.70 21.34 -26.71
CA ASP A 574 -10.89 20.91 -25.96
C ASP A 574 -10.75 19.52 -25.34
N ILE A 575 -9.51 19.02 -25.22
CA ILE A 575 -9.19 17.75 -24.56
C ILE A 575 -8.24 18.02 -23.40
N GLY A 576 -8.72 17.71 -22.19
CA GLY A 576 -7.94 17.76 -20.95
C GLY A 576 -7.75 16.36 -20.38
N PHE A 577 -7.53 16.28 -19.07
CA PHE A 577 -7.35 15.00 -18.40
C PHE A 577 -7.58 15.11 -16.89
N ARG A 578 -7.66 13.94 -16.25
CA ARG A 578 -7.69 13.77 -14.80
C ARG A 578 -6.87 12.54 -14.41
N ILE A 579 -6.55 12.42 -13.13
CA ILE A 579 -5.74 11.33 -12.58
C ILE A 579 -6.61 10.40 -11.73
N VAL A 580 -6.25 9.11 -11.72
CA VAL A 580 -6.71 8.09 -10.78
C VAL A 580 -5.56 7.60 -9.90
N ILE A 581 -5.89 7.23 -8.67
CA ILE A 581 -5.03 6.45 -7.78
C ILE A 581 -5.76 5.15 -7.48
N GLU A 582 -5.08 4.04 -7.75
CA GLU A 582 -5.62 2.69 -7.59
C GLU A 582 -5.15 2.12 -6.26
N GLN A 583 -5.98 1.29 -5.64
CA GLN A 583 -5.50 0.42 -4.57
C GLN A 583 -4.46 -0.57 -5.12
N PRO A 584 -3.45 -0.94 -4.32
CA PRO A 584 -2.63 -2.11 -4.60
C PRO A 584 -3.56 -3.30 -4.85
N GLN A 585 -3.35 -4.00 -5.96
CA GLN A 585 -4.18 -5.17 -6.27
C GLN A 585 -3.71 -6.35 -5.40
N PRO A 586 -4.64 -7.16 -4.85
CA PRO A 586 -4.32 -8.29 -3.97
C PRO A 586 -3.59 -9.46 -4.65
#